data_AF-U2B509-F1
#
_entry.id   AF-U2B509-F1
#
_cell.length_a   1.000
_cell.length_b   1.000
_cell.length_c   1.000
_cell.angle_alpha   90.00
_cell.angle_beta   90.00
_cell.angle_gamma   90.00
#
_symmetry.space_group_name_H-M   'P 1'
#
loop_
_entity.id
_entity.type
_entity.pdbx_description
1 polymer ?
#
loop_
_entity_poly.entity_id
_entity_poly.type
_entity_poly.pdbx_seq_one_letter_code
_entity_poly.pdbx_strand_id
1 'polypeptide(L)'
;MPQAPELGRQPVEEAISSIREFAQSIQRNLNFSLDDSTGRVVVKVTDGVSGEVIRQIPSEEALRLAETLDEVRSLLFNAQA
;
A
#
# COMPACT_ATOMS: atom_id res chain seq x y z
N MET A 1 -19.90 18.62 -7.69
CA MET A 1 -19.60 18.73 -6.24
C MET A 1 -20.73 18.02 -5.49
N PRO A 2 -20.51 17.28 -4.38
CA PRO A 2 -19.29 17.14 -3.56
C PRO A 2 -18.74 15.70 -3.52
N GLN A 3 -17.42 15.57 -3.41
CA GLN A 3 -16.74 14.33 -3.04
C GLN A 3 -16.74 14.27 -1.50
N ALA A 4 -17.36 13.23 -0.93
CA ALA A 4 -17.25 12.90 0.49
C ALA A 4 -17.30 11.36 0.60
N PRO A 5 -16.47 10.69 1.41
CA PRO A 5 -15.38 11.15 2.27
C PRO A 5 -14.02 10.64 1.75
N GLU A 6 -13.20 11.50 1.16
CA GLU A 6 -11.86 11.15 0.65
C GLU A 6 -10.81 10.95 1.76
N LEU A 7 -11.12 11.40 2.99
CA LEU A 7 -10.18 11.43 4.13
C LEU A 7 -9.65 10.06 4.59
N GLY A 8 -10.31 8.95 4.23
CA GLY A 8 -9.85 7.59 4.56
C GLY A 8 -9.18 6.83 3.41
N ARG A 9 -9.47 7.21 2.16
CA ARG A 9 -8.90 6.52 0.98
C ARG A 9 -7.57 7.13 0.55
N GLN A 10 -7.46 8.45 0.59
CA GLN A 10 -6.24 9.18 0.26
C GLN A 10 -5.01 8.68 1.06
N PRO A 11 -5.05 8.58 2.41
CA PRO A 11 -3.89 8.11 3.17
C PRO A 11 -3.58 6.64 2.89
N VAL A 12 -4.59 5.82 2.58
CA VAL A 12 -4.43 4.41 2.23
C VAL A 12 -3.79 4.27 0.85
N GLU A 13 -4.18 5.08 -0.12
CA GLU A 13 -3.61 5.08 -1.46
C GLU A 13 -2.14 5.52 -1.44
N GLU A 14 -1.80 6.56 -0.68
CA GLU A 14 -0.40 6.97 -0.48
C GLU A 14 0.42 5.87 0.19
N ALA A 15 -0.13 5.24 1.23
CA ALA A 15 0.49 4.11 1.89
C ALA A 15 0.76 2.95 0.93
N ILE A 16 -0.24 2.59 0.11
CA ILE A 16 -0.12 1.55 -0.91
C ILE A 16 0.93 1.93 -1.96
N SER A 17 1.03 3.21 -2.34
CA SER A 17 2.03 3.66 -3.30
C SER A 17 3.45 3.42 -2.78
N SER A 18 3.74 3.85 -1.55
CA SER A 18 5.03 3.62 -0.90
C SER A 18 5.36 2.13 -0.76
N ILE A 19 4.38 1.33 -0.35
CA ILE A 19 4.53 -0.14 -0.24
C ILE A 19 4.77 -0.75 -1.61
N ARG A 20 4.04 -0.30 -2.64
CA ARG A 20 4.18 -0.78 -4.01
C ARG A 20 5.55 -0.48 -4.56
N GLU A 21 6.08 0.73 -4.37
CA GLU A 21 7.43 1.09 -4.81
C GLU A 21 8.49 0.21 -4.15
N PHE A 22 8.38 -0.01 -2.85
CA PHE A 22 9.28 -0.92 -2.12
C PHE A 22 9.16 -2.36 -2.62
N ALA A 23 7.92 -2.86 -2.73
CA ALA A 23 7.66 -4.21 -3.21
C ALA A 23 8.11 -4.41 -4.66
N GLN A 24 7.98 -3.42 -5.54
CA GLN A 24 8.46 -3.42 -6.91
C GLN A 24 10.00 -3.43 -6.99
N SER A 25 10.69 -2.86 -6.00
CA SER A 25 12.15 -2.93 -5.88
C SER A 25 12.64 -4.35 -5.60
N ILE A 26 11.86 -5.13 -4.84
CA ILE A 26 12.16 -6.53 -4.51
C ILE A 26 11.62 -7.49 -5.60
N GLN A 27 10.37 -7.31 -5.99
CA GLN A 27 9.62 -8.19 -6.89
C GLN A 27 8.71 -7.37 -7.82
N ARG A 28 9.13 -7.23 -9.08
CA ARG A 28 8.44 -6.42 -10.12
C ARG A 28 7.10 -6.97 -10.58
N ASN A 29 6.80 -8.22 -10.25
CA ASN A 29 5.60 -8.92 -10.67
C ASN A 29 4.51 -8.92 -9.58
N LEU A 30 4.38 -7.83 -8.82
CA LEU A 30 3.31 -7.68 -7.83
C LEU A 30 2.35 -6.58 -8.26
N ASN A 31 1.06 -6.91 -8.28
CA ASN A 31 -0.04 -6.01 -8.56
C ASN A 31 -0.81 -5.72 -7.28
N PHE A 32 -1.13 -4.45 -7.04
CA PHE A 32 -1.83 -4.01 -5.84
C PHE A 32 -3.15 -3.35 -6.24
N SER A 33 -4.25 -3.88 -5.76
CA SER A 33 -5.60 -3.37 -6.03
C SER A 33 -6.35 -3.15 -4.73
N LEU A 34 -7.12 -2.09 -4.69
CA LEU A 34 -7.97 -1.77 -3.55
C LEU A 34 -9.35 -2.38 -3.81
N ASP A 35 -9.87 -3.13 -2.84
CA ASP A 35 -11.15 -3.82 -2.89
C ASP A 35 -12.00 -3.34 -1.72
N ASP A 36 -13.19 -2.84 -2.02
CA ASP A 36 -14.16 -2.34 -1.05
C ASP A 36 -15.45 -3.19 -0.99
N SER A 37 -15.43 -4.38 -1.60
CA SER A 37 -16.63 -5.20 -1.82
C SER A 37 -17.36 -5.62 -0.53
N THR A 38 -16.68 -5.56 0.61
CA THR A 38 -17.22 -5.98 1.92
C THR A 38 -17.59 -4.82 2.83
N GLY A 39 -17.58 -3.58 2.31
CA GLY A 39 -17.76 -2.35 3.10
C GLY A 39 -16.53 -1.97 3.94
N ARG A 40 -15.45 -2.73 3.83
CA ARG A 40 -14.12 -2.42 4.39
C ARG A 40 -13.14 -2.31 3.24
N VAL A 41 -12.30 -1.27 3.31
CA VAL A 41 -11.22 -1.03 2.35
C VAL A 41 -10.12 -2.06 2.64
N VAL A 42 -9.83 -2.93 1.68
CA VAL A 42 -8.76 -3.92 1.75
C VAL A 42 -7.88 -3.85 0.51
N VAL A 43 -6.60 -4.14 0.66
CA VAL A 43 -5.59 -4.12 -0.39
C VAL A 43 -5.30 -5.55 -0.79
N LYS A 44 -5.64 -5.90 -2.03
CA LYS A 44 -5.38 -7.19 -2.64
C LYS A 44 -4.04 -7.12 -3.37
N VAL A 45 -3.14 -8.05 -3.02
CA VAL A 45 -1.84 -8.25 -3.65
C VAL A 45 -1.95 -9.49 -4.53
N THR A 46 -1.83 -9.30 -5.83
CA THR A 46 -1.89 -10.34 -6.85
C THR A 46 -0.53 -10.48 -7.53
N ASP A 47 -0.19 -11.71 -7.90
CA ASP A 47 0.94 -11.96 -8.79
C ASP A 47 0.63 -11.39 -10.18
N GLY A 48 1.53 -10.60 -10.72
CA GLY A 48 1.40 -9.99 -12.04
C GLY A 48 1.69 -10.94 -13.20
N VAL A 49 2.25 -12.12 -12.95
CA VAL A 49 2.45 -13.18 -13.96
C VAL A 49 1.24 -14.10 -14.03
N SER A 50 0.78 -14.62 -12.89
CA SER A 50 -0.29 -15.62 -12.82
C SER A 50 -1.68 -15.02 -12.57
N GLY A 51 -1.75 -13.81 -12.02
CA GLY A 51 -3.00 -13.21 -11.54
C GLY A 51 -3.50 -13.80 -10.21
N GLU A 52 -2.70 -14.65 -9.55
CA GLU A 52 -3.09 -15.30 -8.31
C GLU A 52 -3.02 -14.35 -7.12
N VAL A 53 -4.03 -14.37 -6.24
CA VAL A 53 -4.04 -13.54 -5.03
C VAL A 53 -3.06 -14.13 -4.02
N ILE A 54 -1.93 -13.47 -3.84
CA ILE A 54 -0.88 -13.88 -2.90
C ILE A 54 -1.28 -13.46 -1.48
N ARG A 55 -1.83 -12.24 -1.31
CA ARG A 55 -2.24 -11.74 0.01
C ARG A 55 -3.33 -10.67 -0.06
N GLN A 56 -4.07 -10.52 1.02
CA GLN A 56 -4.99 -9.41 1.25
C GLN A 56 -4.60 -8.72 2.56
N ILE A 57 -4.51 -7.39 2.53
CA ILE A 57 -4.03 -6.56 3.63
C ILE A 57 -5.12 -5.51 3.90
N PRO A 58 -5.77 -5.48 5.07
CA PRO A 58 -6.76 -4.46 5.37
C PRO A 58 -6.11 -3.07 5.44
N SER A 59 -6.89 -2.01 5.20
CA SER A 59 -6.36 -0.63 5.20
C SER A 59 -5.61 -0.22 6.46
N GLU A 60 -6.03 -0.68 7.65
CA GLU A 60 -5.29 -0.40 8.88
C GLU A 60 -3.87 -0.98 8.86
N GLU A 61 -3.69 -2.20 8.34
CA GLU A 61 -2.37 -2.79 8.21
C GLU A 61 -1.54 -2.12 7.12
N ALA A 62 -2.17 -1.74 6.00
CA ALA A 62 -1.48 -1.00 4.94
C ALA A 62 -0.95 0.36 5.46
N LEU A 63 -1.75 1.07 6.26
CA LEU A 63 -1.34 2.33 6.88
C LEU A 63 -0.16 2.13 7.84
N ARG A 64 -0.23 1.14 8.74
CA ARG A 64 0.89 0.83 9.66
C ARG A 64 2.18 0.46 8.92
N LEU A 65 2.05 -0.30 7.84
CA LEU A 65 3.20 -0.71 7.05
C LEU A 65 3.84 0.50 6.35
N ALA A 66 3.04 1.42 5.83
CA ALA A 66 3.54 2.64 5.22
C ALA A 66 4.20 3.59 6.24
N GLU A 67 3.63 3.76 7.43
CA GLU A 67 4.28 4.51 8.52
C GLU A 67 5.65 3.92 8.84
N THR A 68 5.73 2.60 9.00
CA THR A 68 6.99 1.90 9.29
C THR A 68 8.00 2.08 8.15
N LEU A 69 7.56 1.98 6.89
CA LEU A 69 8.41 2.17 5.73
C LEU A 69 8.93 3.60 5.61
N ASP A 70 8.11 4.60 5.90
CA ASP A 70 8.52 6.01 5.88
C ASP A 70 9.54 6.31 7.00
N GLU A 71 9.36 5.73 8.19
CA GLU A 71 10.36 5.81 9.26
C GLU A 71 11.69 5.18 8.86
N VAL A 72 11.67 3.96 8.29
CA VAL A 72 12.88 3.28 7.80
C VAL A 72 13.56 4.10 6.71
N ARG A 73 12.77 4.66 5.78
CA ARG A 73 13.26 5.54 4.72
C ARG A 73 13.95 6.77 5.32
N SER A 74 13.32 7.43 6.29
CA SER A 74 13.86 8.59 6.98
C SER A 74 15.17 8.27 7.70
N LEU A 75 15.28 7.13 8.38
CA LEU A 75 16.51 6.70 9.05
C LEU A 75 17.66 6.45 8.07
N LEU A 76 17.39 5.82 6.92
CA LEU A 76 18.40 5.59 5.89
C LEU A 76 18.90 6.89 5.25
N PHE A 77 18.00 7.85 5.02
CA PHE A 77 18.38 9.16 4.48
C PHE A 77 19.11 10.05 5.50
N ASN A 78 18.75 9.98 6.79
CA ASN A 78 19.45 10.72 7.83
C ASN A 78 20.86 10.17 8.14
N ALA A 79 21.14 8.90 7.81
CA ALA A 79 22.46 8.30 7.97
C ALA A 79 23.50 8.79 6.92
N GLN A 80 23.11 9.66 5.99
CA GLN A 80 24.02 10.26 5.00
C GLN A 80 24.41 11.72 5.30
N ALA A 81 24.08 12.26 6.49
CA ALA A 81 24.48 13.60 6.92
C ALA A 81 25.83 13.62 7.66
#